data_AF-A0A318SEY7-F1
#
_entry.id   AF-A0A318SEY7-F1
#
_cell.length_a   1.000
_cell.length_b   1.000
_cell.length_c   1.000
_cell.angle_alpha   90.00
_cell.angle_beta   90.00
_cell.angle_gamma   90.00
#
_symmetry.space_group_name_H-M   'P 1'
#
loop_
_entity.id
_entity.type
_entity.pdbx_description
1 polymer ?
#
loop_
_entity_poly.entity_id
_entity_poly.type
_entity_poly.pdbx_seq_one_letter_code
_entity_poly.pdbx_strand_id
1 'polypeptide(L)'
;MNAEVERYLDDACRGLVGTRRADVRAELYANIVQCALDFRVGGMSESEAVREALREFGCARQANSGLLRVHLLPRVLHWLLLVFALSSIGFGTVSLARAASHAAPPAHEERP
;
A
#
# COMPACT_ATOMS: atom_id res chain seq x y z
N MET A 1 6.43 -29.06 -4.02
CA MET A 1 6.62 -27.59 -4.00
C MET A 1 7.90 -27.31 -3.24
N ASN A 2 8.82 -26.51 -3.80
CA ASN A 2 10.12 -26.26 -3.17
C ASN A 2 9.95 -25.38 -1.91
N ALA A 3 10.43 -25.85 -0.76
CA ALA A 3 10.22 -25.20 0.53
C ALA A 3 10.89 -23.82 0.64
N GLU A 4 11.96 -23.58 -0.12
CA GLU A 4 12.64 -22.27 -0.15
C GLU A 4 11.80 -21.24 -0.92
N VAL A 5 11.19 -21.66 -2.03
CA VAL A 5 10.29 -20.83 -2.83
C VAL A 5 9.05 -20.45 -2.01
N GLU A 6 8.43 -21.40 -1.30
CA GLU A 6 7.27 -21.11 -0.46
C GLU A 6 7.57 -20.06 0.62
N ARG A 7 8.72 -20.19 1.28
CA ARG A 7 9.17 -19.24 2.30
C ARG A 7 9.43 -17.87 1.70
N TYR A 8 10.10 -17.83 0.55
CA TYR A 8 10.32 -16.58 -0.18
C TYR A 8 8.99 -15.89 -0.50
N LEU A 9 8.02 -16.63 -1.04
CA LEU A 9 6.72 -16.10 -1.41
C LEU A 9 5.94 -15.58 -0.19
N ASP A 10 6.01 -16.26 0.95
CA ASP A 10 5.35 -15.81 2.18
C ASP A 10 5.93 -14.50 2.71
N ASP A 11 7.25 -14.35 2.64
CA ASP A 11 7.92 -13.14 3.06
C ASP A 11 7.71 -11.99 2.06
N ALA A 12 7.80 -12.27 0.76
CA ALA A 12 7.58 -11.29 -0.30
C ALA A 12 6.13 -10.78 -0.33
N CYS A 13 5.14 -11.64 -0.07
CA CYS A 13 3.72 -11.27 -0.10
C CYS A 13 3.15 -10.80 1.25
N ARG A 14 3.99 -10.67 2.29
CA ARG A 14 3.54 -10.28 3.63
C ARG A 14 2.83 -8.91 3.61
N GLY A 15 1.69 -8.79 4.28
CA GLY A 15 0.92 -7.53 4.32
C GLY A 15 -0.04 -7.33 3.12
N LEU A 16 0.08 -8.13 2.06
CA LEU A 16 -1.00 -8.28 1.08
C LEU A 16 -2.07 -9.22 1.67
N VAL A 17 -3.34 -8.93 1.35
CA VAL A 17 -4.49 -9.69 1.87
C VAL A 17 -5.48 -10.02 0.76
N GLY A 18 -6.30 -11.05 0.99
CA GLY A 18 -7.38 -11.45 0.10
C GLY A 18 -6.91 -11.87 -1.29
N THR A 19 -7.74 -11.56 -2.30
CA THR A 19 -7.48 -11.91 -3.71
C THR A 19 -6.16 -11.32 -4.22
N ARG A 20 -5.82 -10.08 -3.84
CA ARG A 20 -4.55 -9.46 -4.26
C ARG A 20 -3.33 -10.26 -3.82
N ARG A 21 -3.35 -10.84 -2.60
CA ARG A 21 -2.27 -11.71 -2.14
C ARG A 21 -2.18 -12.96 -3.01
N ALA A 22 -3.32 -13.59 -3.32
CA ALA A 22 -3.37 -14.80 -4.13
C ALA A 22 -2.82 -14.54 -5.54
N ASP A 23 -3.27 -13.46 -6.19
CA ASP A 23 -2.85 -13.08 -7.55
C ASP A 23 -1.34 -12.80 -7.60
N VAL A 24 -0.85 -11.94 -6.69
CA VAL A 24 0.58 -11.59 -6.63
C VAL A 24 1.44 -12.81 -6.31
N ARG A 25 0.98 -13.69 -5.41
CA ARG A 25 1.70 -14.92 -5.10
C ARG A 25 1.79 -15.85 -6.30
N ALA A 26 0.68 -16.03 -7.04
CA ALA A 26 0.64 -16.90 -8.21
C ALA A 26 1.56 -16.38 -9.33
N GLU A 27 1.52 -15.07 -9.59
CA GLU A 27 2.39 -14.42 -10.58
C GLU A 27 3.86 -14.53 -10.18
N LEU A 28 4.19 -14.21 -8.92
CA LEU A 28 5.56 -14.29 -8.42
C LEU A 28 6.10 -15.72 -8.45
N TYR A 29 5.27 -16.71 -8.10
CA TYR A 29 5.62 -18.12 -8.22
C TYR A 29 5.92 -18.51 -9.66
N ALA A 30 5.03 -18.16 -10.60
CA ALA A 30 5.21 -18.47 -12.01
C ALA A 30 6.52 -17.88 -12.55
N ASN A 31 6.84 -16.64 -12.17
CA ASN A 31 8.07 -15.98 -12.59
C ASN A 31 9.33 -16.63 -12.01
N ILE A 32 9.31 -17.03 -10.73
CA ILE A 32 10.44 -17.76 -10.10
C ILE A 32 10.65 -19.12 -10.77
N VAL A 33 9.56 -19.85 -11.03
CA VAL A 33 9.63 -21.16 -11.68
C VAL A 33 10.16 -21.03 -13.11
N GLN A 34 9.70 -20.02 -13.86
CA GLN A 34 10.20 -19.77 -15.21
C GLN A 34 11.70 -19.45 -15.19
N CYS A 35 12.13 -18.57 -14.30
CA CYS A 35 13.56 -18.24 -14.13
C CYS A 35 14.40 -19.48 -13.76
N ALA A 36 13.90 -20.34 -12.87
CA ALA A 36 14.57 -21.60 -12.56
C ALA A 36 14.61 -22.55 -13.78
N LEU A 37 13.54 -22.60 -14.59
CA LEU A 37 13.56 -23.39 -15.83
C LEU A 37 14.61 -22.88 -16.81
N ASP A 38 14.79 -21.57 -16.94
CA ASP A 38 15.82 -20.98 -17.80
C ASP A 38 17.23 -21.43 -17.37
N PHE A 39 17.52 -21.42 -16.07
CA PHE A 39 18.79 -21.94 -15.54
C PHE A 39 18.98 -23.44 -15.76
N ARG A 40 17.89 -24.23 -15.67
CA ARG A 40 17.93 -25.67 -15.97
C ARG A 40 18.21 -25.95 -17.44
N VAL A 41 17.62 -25.17 -18.36
CA VAL A 41 17.93 -25.25 -19.79
C VAL A 41 19.40 -24.91 -20.04
N GLY A 42 19.98 -24.02 -19.23
CA GLY A 42 21.42 -23.73 -19.20
C GLY A 42 22.30 -24.83 -18.61
N GLY A 43 21.74 -25.98 -18.21
CA GLY A 43 22.49 -27.14 -17.71
C GLY A 43 22.62 -27.22 -16.20
N MET A 44 22.01 -26.32 -15.42
CA MET A 44 22.00 -26.42 -13.96
C MET A 44 21.07 -27.54 -13.46
N SER A 45 21.42 -28.16 -12.34
CA SER A 45 20.50 -29.05 -11.64
C SER A 45 19.29 -28.28 -11.10
N GLU A 46 18.19 -28.98 -10.79
CA GLU A 46 16.97 -28.34 -10.29
C GLU A 46 17.21 -27.53 -9.01
N SER A 47 17.98 -28.06 -8.06
CA SER A 47 18.26 -27.38 -6.79
C SER A 47 19.15 -26.14 -6.97
N GLU A 48 20.14 -26.22 -7.86
CA GLU A 48 20.98 -25.08 -8.24
C GLU A 48 20.18 -24.00 -8.93
N ALA A 49 19.35 -24.39 -9.90
CA ALA A 49 18.54 -23.48 -10.68
C ALA A 49 17.52 -22.71 -9.82
N VAL A 50 16.88 -23.38 -8.87
CA VAL A 50 15.96 -22.70 -7.94
C VAL A 50 16.71 -21.73 -7.03
N ARG A 51 17.85 -22.13 -6.50
CA ARG A 51 18.68 -21.25 -5.66
C ARG A 51 19.17 -20.03 -6.45
N GLU A 52 19.56 -20.22 -7.69
CA GLU A 52 20.00 -19.15 -8.57
C GLU A 52 18.85 -18.22 -8.97
N ALA A 53 17.67 -18.77 -9.25
CA ALA A 53 16.45 -17.99 -9.46
C ALA A 53 16.11 -17.14 -8.22
N LEU A 54 16.13 -17.71 -7.02
CA LEU A 54 15.91 -16.93 -5.80
C LEU A 54 16.97 -15.85 -5.58
N ARG A 55 18.22 -16.09 -6.03
CA ARG A 55 19.30 -15.10 -6.00
C ARG A 55 19.03 -13.94 -6.95
N GLU A 56 18.56 -14.22 -8.16
CA GLU A 56 18.17 -13.22 -9.17
C GLU A 56 17.02 -12.33 -8.68
N PHE A 57 16.02 -12.93 -8.02
CA PHE A 57 14.90 -12.21 -7.41
C PHE A 57 15.30 -11.42 -6.13
N GLY A 58 16.52 -11.59 -5.64
CA GLY A 58 17.07 -10.82 -4.53
C GLY A 58 16.37 -11.09 -3.20
N CYS A 59 16.36 -10.09 -2.31
CA CYS A 59 15.83 -10.30 -0.96
C CYS A 59 14.30 -10.13 -0.92
N ALA A 60 13.60 -11.08 -0.28
CA ALA A 60 12.14 -11.07 -0.17
C ALA A 60 11.59 -9.79 0.49
N ARG A 61 12.36 -9.15 1.38
CA ARG A 61 11.96 -7.91 2.05
C ARG A 61 11.95 -6.70 1.09
N GLN A 62 12.89 -6.63 0.16
CA GLN A 62 12.91 -5.60 -0.88
C GLN A 62 11.78 -5.83 -1.90
N ALA A 63 11.55 -7.09 -2.30
CA ALA A 63 10.40 -7.44 -3.12
C ALA A 63 9.08 -7.04 -2.43
N ASN A 64 8.96 -7.33 -1.13
CA ASN A 64 7.80 -6.94 -0.32
C ASN A 64 7.57 -5.42 -0.30
N SER A 65 8.59 -4.63 -0.01
CA SER A 65 8.43 -3.16 0.03
C SER A 65 8.02 -2.60 -1.33
N GLY A 66 8.55 -3.16 -2.42
CA GLY A 66 8.12 -2.85 -3.79
C GLY A 66 6.65 -3.19 -4.03
N LEU A 67 6.22 -4.40 -3.68
CA LEU A 67 4.83 -4.86 -3.83
C LEU A 67 3.85 -4.01 -3.02
N LEU A 68 4.18 -3.69 -1.75
CA LEU A 68 3.34 -2.84 -0.92
C LEU A 68 3.27 -1.42 -1.49
N ARG A 69 4.38 -0.87 -2.00
CA ARG A 69 4.40 0.45 -2.64
C ARG A 69 3.49 0.50 -3.86
N VAL A 70 3.51 -0.53 -4.71
CA VAL A 70 2.67 -0.56 -5.92
C VAL A 70 1.18 -0.77 -5.58
N HIS A 71 0.87 -1.58 -4.55
CA HIS A 71 -0.52 -1.97 -4.28
C HIS A 71 -1.25 -1.16 -3.19
N LEU A 72 -0.53 -0.60 -2.22
CA LEU A 72 -1.14 0.10 -1.08
C LEU A 72 -0.95 1.61 -1.14
N LEU A 73 0.19 2.11 -1.65
CA LEU A 73 0.48 3.55 -1.65
C LEU A 73 -0.61 4.38 -2.37
N PRO A 74 -1.13 3.99 -3.55
CA PRO A 74 -2.18 4.76 -4.21
C PRO A 74 -3.47 4.84 -3.38
N ARG A 75 -3.83 3.75 -2.68
CA ARG A 75 -5.01 3.70 -1.80
C ARG A 75 -4.84 4.60 -0.58
N VAL A 76 -3.68 4.54 0.06
CA VAL A 76 -3.37 5.40 1.22
C VAL A 76 -3.44 6.88 0.84
N LEU A 77 -2.85 7.24 -0.29
CA LEU A 77 -2.90 8.62 -0.79
C LEU A 77 -4.34 9.06 -1.09
N HIS A 78 -5.14 8.20 -1.72
CA HIS A 78 -6.55 8.49 -2.00
C HIS A 78 -7.35 8.76 -0.72
N TRP A 79 -7.17 7.95 0.32
CA TRP A 79 -7.83 8.16 1.61
C TRP A 79 -7.37 9.43 2.33
N LEU A 80 -6.07 9.72 2.31
CA LEU A 80 -5.53 10.96 2.89
C LEU A 80 -6.14 12.21 2.21
N LEU A 81 -6.27 12.18 0.88
CA LEU A 81 -6.89 13.26 0.12
C LEU A 81 -8.37 13.41 0.46
N LEU A 82 -9.12 12.32 0.62
CA LEU A 82 -10.52 12.36 1.04
C LEU A 82 -10.69 12.96 2.44
N VAL A 83 -9.88 12.53 3.40
CA VAL A 83 -9.90 13.07 4.77
C VAL A 83 -9.59 14.56 4.78
N PHE A 84 -8.58 14.98 4.00
CA PHE A 84 -8.21 16.39 3.86
C PHE A 84 -9.33 17.23 3.19
N ALA A 85 -9.99 16.70 2.15
CA ALA A 85 -11.11 17.39 1.52
C ALA A 85 -12.30 17.55 2.48
N LEU A 86 -12.62 16.52 3.27
CA LEU A 86 -13.69 16.56 4.27
C LEU A 86 -13.40 17.54 5.41
N SER A 87 -12.15 17.62 5.89
CA SER A 87 -11.77 18.57 6.95
C SER A 87 -11.84 20.03 6.49
N SER A 88 -11.59 20.28 5.19
CA SER A 88 -11.68 21.61 4.58
C SER A 88 -13.11 22.18 4.60
N ILE A 89 -14.14 21.33 4.51
CA ILE A 89 -15.55 21.77 4.50
C ILE A 89 -16.03 22.15 5.91
N GLY A 90 -15.48 21.53 6.96
CA GLY A 90 -15.85 21.81 8.35
C GLY A 90 -15.34 23.15 8.90
N PHE A 91 -14.27 23.71 8.34
CA PHE A 91 -13.71 24.99 8.80
C PHE A 91 -14.42 26.23 8.23
N GLY A 92 -15.20 26.09 7.15
CA GLY A 92 -15.88 27.22 6.50
C GLY A 92 -17.14 27.73 7.20
N THR A 93 -17.75 26.94 8.09
CA THR A 93 -19.03 27.31 8.74
C THR A 93 -18.85 28.02 10.08
N VAL A 94 -17.70 27.86 10.75
CA VAL A 94 -17.45 28.46 12.07
C VAL A 94 -17.11 29.96 11.98
N SER A 95 -16.55 30.41 10.86
CA SER A 95 -16.17 31.81 10.64
C SER A 95 -17.37 32.74 10.38
N LEU A 96 -18.47 32.24 9.80
CA LEU A 96 -19.70 33.02 9.60
C LEU A 96 -20.52 33.19 10.90
N ALA A 97 -20.54 32.19 11.77
CA ALA A 97 -21.30 32.25 13.02
C ALA A 97 -20.74 33.30 14.00
N ARG A 98 -19.41 33.49 14.03
CA ARG A 98 -18.76 34.46 14.93
C ARG A 98 -18.92 35.92 14.47
N ALA A 99 -19.07 36.15 13.16
CA ALA A 99 -19.35 37.47 12.60
C ALA A 99 -20.77 37.94 12.95
N ALA A 100 -21.76 37.04 12.95
CA ALA A 100 -23.14 37.37 13.31
C ALA A 100 -23.30 37.72 14.80
N SER A 101 -22.54 37.07 15.70
CA SER A 101 -22.59 37.33 17.14
C SER A 101 -21.92 38.65 17.57
N HIS A 102 -21.03 39.22 16.75
CA HIS A 102 -20.32 40.46 17.07
C HIS A 102 -21.04 41.73 16.59
N ALA A 103 -22.09 41.59 15.77
CA ALA A 103 -22.81 42.70 15.16
C ALA A 103 -24.07 43.15 15.93
N ALA A 104 -24.37 42.57 17.10
CA ALA A 104 -25.47 43.02 17.94
C ALA A 104 -25.08 44.31 18.71
N PRO A 105 -25.69 45.48 18.44
CA PRO A 105 -25.38 46.72 19.14
C PRO A 105 -25.94 46.71 20.57
N PRO A 106 -25.27 47.31 21.56
CA PRO A 106 -25.78 47.42 22.92
C PRO A 106 -27.01 48.34 22.94
N ALA A 107 -28.15 47.81 23.38
CA ALA A 107 -29.35 48.59 23.65
C ALA A 107 -29.09 49.51 24.86
N HIS A 108 -28.86 50.80 24.58
CA HIS A 108 -29.03 51.86 25.55
C HIS A 108 -30.53 52.13 25.68
N GLU A 109 -31.19 51.49 26.65
CA GLU A 109 -32.51 51.94 27.09
C GLU A 109 -32.32 52.97 28.19
N GLU A 110 -32.51 54.23 27.79
CA GLU A 110 -32.58 55.37 28.67
C GLU A 110 -33.80 55.27 29.60
N ARG A 111 -33.55 55.62 30.86
CA ARG A 111 -34.55 55.93 31.89
C ARG A 111 -35.53 57.01 31.41
N PRO A 112 -36.72 57.03 32.01
CA PRO A 112 -37.04 58.13 32.91
C PRO A 112 -37.19 57.70 34.38
#